data_AF-A0A0S8KMY4-F1
#
_entry.id   AF-A0A0S8KMY4-F1
#
_cell.length_a   1.000
_cell.length_b   1.000
_cell.length_c   1.000
_cell.angle_alpha   90.00
_cell.angle_beta   90.00
_cell.angle_gamma   90.00
#
_symmetry.space_group_name_H-M   'P 1'
#
loop_
_entity.id
_entity.type
_entity.pdbx_description
1 polymer ?
#
loop_
_entity_poly.entity_id
_entity_poly.type
_entity_poly.pdbx_seq_one_letter_code
_entity_poly.pdbx_strand_id
1 'polypeptide(L)'
;MAGLLDNVKLKIPTVKPENWSREARLWKALNREAGGHSRFFPLTVKAGYVIGVIYGICQSVSQLLAHPRAQQITYIPAYQLFSSAVEVLGRCIRGNSDLWGSVADLKTGFKWLANSDQVGLHDDTVVVKTSSRGYTIDALTALAYYAAQGGTKKKRESGGTHHFGEIDPEILGKMPPLLGDGLQRYWDKLQTSKRLCNKLAQARVIALSDWPVLRSWLVRDQGNKGALPPVSEVFGEFDWSL
;
A
#
# COMPACT_ATOMS: atom_id res chain seq x y z
N MET A 1 15.23 -8.21 -23.24
CA MET A 1 14.80 -8.32 -21.82
C MET A 1 15.03 -9.75 -21.33
N ALA A 2 16.24 -10.07 -20.88
CA ALA A 2 16.57 -11.35 -20.26
C ALA A 2 17.10 -11.10 -18.83
N GLY A 3 16.25 -10.48 -18.00
CA GLY A 3 16.38 -10.51 -16.54
C GLY A 3 15.44 -11.57 -16.00
N LEU A 4 15.79 -12.21 -14.89
CA LEU A 4 14.93 -13.17 -14.19
C LEU A 4 13.50 -12.60 -14.08
N LEU A 5 12.54 -13.33 -14.63
CA LEU A 5 11.13 -12.94 -14.57
C LEU A 5 10.60 -13.22 -13.16
N ASP A 6 10.59 -12.18 -12.33
CA ASP A 6 10.02 -12.23 -10.98
C ASP A 6 8.49 -12.34 -11.03
N ASN A 7 8.01 -13.55 -11.27
CA ASN A 7 6.61 -13.87 -11.08
C ASN A 7 6.30 -14.19 -9.62
N VAL A 8 5.06 -13.92 -9.23
CA VAL A 8 4.52 -14.47 -7.98
C VAL A 8 4.42 -15.99 -8.08
N LYS A 9 4.36 -16.67 -6.92
CA LYS A 9 4.41 -18.13 -6.82
C LYS A 9 3.35 -18.85 -7.65
N LEU A 10 2.13 -18.30 -7.67
CA LEU A 10 0.97 -18.94 -8.28
C LEU A 10 0.66 -18.30 -9.63
N LYS A 11 0.81 -19.07 -10.71
CA LYS A 11 0.24 -18.73 -12.03
C LYS A 11 -1.29 -18.72 -11.99
N ILE A 12 -1.86 -19.66 -11.24
CA ILE A 12 -3.30 -19.82 -11.02
C ILE A 12 -3.48 -20.00 -9.50
N PRO A 13 -4.36 -19.21 -8.85
CA PRO A 13 -4.65 -19.37 -7.43
C PRO A 13 -5.24 -20.75 -7.15
N THR A 14 -4.85 -21.34 -6.02
CA THR A 14 -5.40 -22.64 -5.58
C THR A 14 -6.78 -22.48 -4.94
N VAL A 15 -7.06 -21.29 -4.41
CA VAL A 15 -8.40 -20.89 -3.97
C VAL A 15 -8.90 -19.81 -4.94
N LYS A 16 -9.68 -20.22 -5.93
CA LYS A 16 -10.11 -19.34 -7.03
C LYS A 16 -11.34 -18.52 -6.61
N PRO A 17 -11.32 -17.19 -6.81
CA PRO A 17 -12.57 -16.42 -6.90
C PRO A 17 -13.49 -17.01 -7.97
N GLU A 18 -14.81 -16.92 -7.79
CA GLU A 18 -15.81 -17.47 -8.72
C GLU A 18 -15.59 -17.01 -10.17
N ASN A 19 -15.18 -15.75 -10.35
CA ASN A 19 -14.96 -15.10 -11.63
C ASN A 19 -13.48 -15.09 -12.09
N TRP A 20 -12.60 -15.92 -11.52
CA TRP A 20 -11.15 -15.86 -11.77
C TRP A 20 -10.77 -15.90 -13.25
N SER A 21 -11.43 -16.72 -14.07
CA SER A 21 -11.12 -16.80 -15.51
C SER A 21 -11.38 -15.49 -16.26
N ARG A 22 -12.37 -14.70 -15.81
CA ARG A 22 -12.63 -13.35 -16.34
C ARG A 22 -11.58 -12.36 -15.83
N GLU A 23 -11.30 -12.37 -14.53
CA GLU A 23 -10.28 -11.49 -13.95
C GLU A 23 -8.90 -11.74 -14.54
N ALA A 24 -8.50 -13.01 -14.70
CA ALA A 24 -7.22 -13.39 -15.26
C ALA A 24 -7.02 -12.83 -16.68
N ARG A 25 -8.07 -12.86 -17.52
CA ARG A 25 -8.04 -12.28 -18.86
C ARG A 25 -7.91 -10.76 -18.80
N LEU A 26 -8.63 -10.09 -17.90
CA LEU A 26 -8.56 -8.65 -17.70
C LEU A 26 -7.14 -8.23 -17.28
N TRP A 27 -6.54 -8.88 -16.28
CA TRP A 27 -5.16 -8.60 -15.87
C TRP A 27 -4.15 -8.82 -17.00
N LYS A 28 -4.33 -9.87 -17.82
CA LYS A 28 -3.46 -10.08 -18.99
C LYS A 28 -3.64 -9.02 -20.07
N ALA A 29 -4.85 -8.52 -20.28
CA ALA A 29 -5.12 -7.43 -21.22
C ALA A 29 -4.44 -6.14 -20.78
N LEU A 30 -4.62 -5.75 -19.50
CA LEU A 30 -3.97 -4.58 -18.91
C LEU A 30 -2.45 -4.64 -19.00
N ASN A 31 -1.86 -5.81 -18.76
CA ASN A 31 -0.41 -5.98 -18.89
C ASN A 31 0.07 -5.76 -20.33
N ARG A 32 -0.69 -6.21 -21.33
CA ARG A 32 -0.35 -6.02 -22.73
C ARG A 32 -0.47 -4.54 -23.12
N GLU A 33 -1.52 -3.87 -22.65
CA GLU A 33 -1.75 -2.43 -22.88
C GLU A 33 -0.63 -1.60 -22.27
N ALA A 34 -0.20 -1.95 -21.06
CA ALA A 34 0.94 -1.33 -20.37
C ALA A 34 2.34 -1.73 -20.92
N GLY A 35 2.42 -2.46 -22.03
CA GLY A 35 3.70 -2.91 -22.62
C GLY A 35 4.48 -3.93 -21.77
N GLY A 36 3.84 -4.55 -20.76
CA GLY A 36 4.48 -5.49 -19.84
C GLY A 36 4.77 -6.85 -20.48
N HIS A 37 5.68 -7.61 -19.85
CA HIS A 37 6.13 -8.89 -20.42
C HIS A 37 5.01 -9.92 -20.53
N SER A 38 4.87 -10.54 -21.70
CA SER A 38 3.85 -11.56 -22.01
C SER A 38 3.84 -12.79 -21.08
N ARG A 39 4.93 -13.06 -20.35
CA ARG A 39 5.08 -14.21 -19.44
C ARG A 39 4.61 -13.91 -18.02
N PHE A 40 4.28 -12.67 -17.69
CA PHE A 40 3.74 -12.36 -16.36
C PHE A 40 2.40 -13.07 -16.12
N PHE A 41 2.29 -13.67 -14.94
CA PHE A 41 1.05 -14.30 -14.50
C PHE A 41 0.02 -13.21 -14.18
N PRO A 42 -1.28 -13.51 -14.31
CA PRO A 42 -2.33 -12.54 -13.97
C PRO A 42 -2.17 -11.98 -12.54
N LEU A 43 -1.78 -12.82 -11.57
CA LEU A 43 -1.52 -12.37 -10.21
C LEU A 43 -0.27 -11.49 -10.09
N THR A 44 0.78 -11.73 -10.89
CA THR A 44 1.94 -10.84 -10.97
C THR A 44 1.53 -9.45 -11.44
N VAL A 45 0.66 -9.38 -12.45
CA VAL A 45 0.13 -8.11 -12.95
C VAL A 45 -0.76 -7.43 -11.92
N LYS A 46 -1.64 -8.17 -11.23
CA LYS A 46 -2.47 -7.63 -10.15
C LYS A 46 -1.62 -7.06 -9.01
N ALA A 47 -0.54 -7.75 -8.63
CA ALA A 47 0.41 -7.26 -7.64
C ALA A 47 1.12 -5.98 -8.11
N GLY A 48 1.58 -5.95 -9.36
CA GLY A 48 2.13 -4.75 -9.98
C GLY A 48 1.13 -3.58 -9.93
N TYR A 49 -0.10 -3.79 -10.40
CA TYR A 49 -1.16 -2.78 -10.34
C TYR A 49 -1.33 -2.17 -8.94
N VAL A 50 -1.38 -3.01 -7.90
CA VAL A 50 -1.49 -2.56 -6.50
C VAL A 50 -0.31 -1.66 -6.10
N ILE A 51 0.92 -2.08 -6.41
CA ILE A 51 2.13 -1.29 -6.13
C ILE A 51 2.06 0.06 -6.86
N GLY A 52 1.66 0.06 -8.12
CA GLY A 52 1.56 1.29 -8.92
C GLY A 52 0.47 2.25 -8.44
N VAL A 53 -0.65 1.73 -7.96
CA VAL A 53 -1.69 2.54 -7.30
C VAL A 53 -1.13 3.19 -6.04
N ILE A 54 -0.47 2.41 -5.19
CA ILE A 54 0.15 2.91 -3.95
C ILE A 54 1.21 3.96 -4.26
N TYR A 55 2.05 3.73 -5.27
CA TYR A 55 3.02 4.72 -5.74
C TYR A 55 2.34 6.01 -6.22
N GLY A 56 1.24 5.91 -6.97
CA GLY A 56 0.48 7.09 -7.39
C GLY A 56 -0.11 7.88 -6.23
N ILE A 57 -0.61 7.19 -5.21
CA ILE A 57 -1.04 7.82 -3.96
C ILE A 57 0.13 8.54 -3.28
N CYS A 58 1.31 7.91 -3.21
CA CYS A 58 2.51 8.50 -2.63
C CYS A 58 2.95 9.78 -3.35
N GLN A 59 2.89 9.79 -4.69
CA GLN A 59 3.12 11.01 -5.47
C GLN A 59 2.12 12.11 -5.12
N SER A 60 0.83 11.78 -4.99
CA SER A 60 -0.18 12.76 -4.57
C SER A 60 0.08 13.31 -3.16
N VAL A 61 0.57 12.48 -2.23
CA VAL A 61 1.02 12.92 -0.91
C VAL A 61 2.17 13.92 -1.02
N SER A 62 3.21 13.61 -1.80
CA SER A 62 4.31 14.56 -2.04
C SER A 62 3.84 15.90 -2.62
N GLN A 63 2.90 15.88 -3.57
CA GLN A 63 2.34 17.11 -4.14
C GLN A 63 1.58 17.96 -3.11
N LEU A 64 0.83 17.32 -2.21
CA LEU A 64 0.15 18.01 -1.12
C LEU A 64 1.16 18.62 -0.13
N LEU A 65 2.21 17.89 0.21
CA LEU A 65 3.22 18.32 1.17
C LEU A 65 4.19 19.37 0.62
N ALA A 66 4.33 19.47 -0.70
CA ALA A 66 5.12 20.53 -1.35
C ALA A 66 4.51 21.94 -1.19
N HIS A 67 3.28 22.05 -0.69
CA HIS A 67 2.64 23.34 -0.46
C HIS A 67 3.37 24.13 0.66
N PRO A 68 3.67 25.43 0.50
CA PRO A 68 4.42 26.22 1.50
C PRO A 68 3.78 26.29 2.90
N ARG A 69 2.48 26.00 2.98
CA ARG A 69 1.69 25.93 4.22
C ARG A 69 1.12 24.52 4.44
N ALA A 70 1.89 23.50 4.07
CA ALA A 70 1.40 22.14 4.04
C ALA A 70 0.91 21.68 5.42
N GLN A 71 1.67 21.99 6.47
CA GLN A 71 1.31 21.66 7.85
C GLN A 71 -0.10 22.13 8.23
N GLN A 72 -0.50 23.32 7.79
CA GLN A 72 -1.78 23.93 8.17
C GLN A 72 -2.94 23.53 7.25
N ILE A 73 -2.67 23.30 5.96
CA ILE A 73 -3.72 23.20 4.94
C ILE A 73 -3.86 21.78 4.40
N THR A 74 -2.75 21.16 4.02
CA THR A 74 -2.78 19.95 3.19
C THR A 74 -2.31 18.71 3.94
N TYR A 75 -1.77 18.83 5.15
CA TYR A 75 -1.28 17.70 5.93
C TYR A 75 -2.35 16.66 6.25
N ILE A 76 -3.52 17.08 6.73
CA ILE A 76 -4.62 16.15 7.02
C ILE A 76 -5.09 15.42 5.74
N PRO A 77 -5.35 16.12 4.61
CA PRO A 77 -5.58 15.46 3.33
C PRO A 77 -4.45 14.51 2.90
N ALA A 78 -3.18 14.90 3.10
CA ALA A 78 -2.03 14.07 2.76
C ALA A 78 -2.01 12.78 3.60
N TYR A 79 -2.29 12.87 4.89
CA TYR A 79 -2.41 11.71 5.76
C TYR A 79 -3.57 10.80 5.33
N GLN A 80 -4.72 11.37 4.94
CA GLN A 80 -5.85 10.60 4.42
C GLN A 80 -5.47 9.79 3.18
N LEU A 81 -4.78 10.42 2.22
CA LEU A 81 -4.31 9.73 1.02
C LEU A 81 -3.31 8.62 1.39
N PHE A 82 -2.31 8.93 2.20
CA PHE A 82 -1.36 7.93 2.69
C PHE A 82 -2.06 6.73 3.34
N SER A 83 -3.00 6.96 4.25
CA SER A 83 -3.72 5.88 4.92
C SER A 83 -4.54 5.02 3.96
N SER A 84 -5.00 5.60 2.83
CA SER A 84 -5.68 4.84 1.78
C SER A 84 -4.73 3.89 1.05
N ALA A 85 -3.44 4.24 0.86
CA ALA A 85 -2.44 3.30 0.36
C ALA A 85 -2.19 2.14 1.34
N VAL A 86 -2.12 2.43 2.64
CA VAL A 86 -1.99 1.41 3.69
C VAL A 86 -3.20 0.47 3.71
N GLU A 87 -4.41 1.00 3.55
CA GLU A 87 -5.64 0.21 3.45
C GLU A 87 -5.62 -0.72 2.22
N VAL A 88 -5.20 -0.21 1.05
CA VAL A 88 -5.09 -1.03 -0.18
C VAL A 88 -4.13 -2.19 0.01
N LEU A 89 -2.98 -1.95 0.64
CA LEU A 89 -2.02 -3.00 0.99
C LEU A 89 -2.65 -4.02 1.96
N GLY A 90 -3.29 -3.54 3.03
CA GLY A 90 -3.95 -4.37 4.03
C GLY A 90 -5.06 -5.24 3.45
N ARG A 91 -5.87 -4.71 2.52
CA ARG A 91 -6.88 -5.46 1.76
C ARG A 91 -6.27 -6.62 1.01
N CYS A 92 -5.14 -6.41 0.35
CA CYS A 92 -4.43 -7.45 -0.40
C CYS A 92 -3.88 -8.56 0.50
N ILE A 93 -3.38 -8.19 1.69
CA ILE A 93 -2.84 -9.15 2.67
C ILE A 93 -3.98 -9.97 3.32
N ARG A 94 -5.08 -9.30 3.68
CA ARG A 94 -6.25 -9.95 4.27
C ARG A 94 -7.05 -10.77 3.27
N GLY A 95 -6.96 -10.41 1.98
CA GLY A 95 -7.79 -10.93 0.89
C GLY A 95 -9.25 -10.55 1.03
N ASN A 96 -9.52 -9.31 1.44
CA ASN A 96 -10.88 -8.82 1.58
C ASN A 96 -11.53 -8.64 0.19
N SER A 97 -12.63 -9.37 -0.04
CA SER A 97 -13.41 -9.37 -1.29
C SER A 97 -14.51 -8.31 -1.33
N ASP A 98 -14.75 -7.61 -0.21
CA ASP A 98 -15.77 -6.57 -0.13
C ASP A 98 -15.35 -5.33 -0.93
N LEU A 99 -16.35 -4.63 -1.48
CA LEU A 99 -16.12 -3.39 -2.23
C LEU A 99 -15.68 -2.23 -1.33
N TRP A 100 -16.00 -2.31 -0.05
CA TRP A 100 -15.78 -1.23 0.91
C TRP A 100 -14.51 -1.48 1.73
N GLY A 101 -13.71 -0.42 1.87
CA GLY A 101 -12.63 -0.38 2.85
C GLY A 101 -13.14 -0.64 4.24
N SER A 102 -12.34 -1.32 5.06
CA SER A 102 -12.69 -1.61 6.44
C SER A 102 -11.56 -1.18 7.38
N VAL A 103 -11.93 -0.79 8.61
CA VAL A 103 -10.97 -0.54 9.72
C VAL A 103 -9.95 -1.68 9.80
N ALA A 104 -10.43 -2.92 9.62
CA ALA A 104 -9.61 -4.11 9.68
C ALA A 104 -8.57 -4.20 8.54
N ASP A 105 -8.86 -3.70 7.33
CA ASP A 105 -7.87 -3.64 6.26
C ASP A 105 -6.79 -2.60 6.59
N LEU A 106 -7.18 -1.41 7.04
CA LEU A 106 -6.22 -0.38 7.45
C LEU A 106 -5.32 -0.85 8.60
N LYS A 107 -5.90 -1.45 9.65
CA LYS A 107 -5.14 -2.07 10.75
C LYS A 107 -4.23 -3.18 10.27
N THR A 108 -4.68 -4.02 9.34
CA THR A 108 -3.85 -5.06 8.71
C THR A 108 -2.67 -4.45 7.97
N GLY A 109 -2.89 -3.35 7.24
CA GLY A 109 -1.83 -2.61 6.57
C GLY A 109 -0.79 -2.08 7.56
N PHE A 110 -1.21 -1.39 8.62
CA PHE A 110 -0.28 -0.90 9.65
C PHE A 110 0.46 -2.03 10.39
N LYS A 111 -0.22 -3.15 10.70
CA LYS A 111 0.44 -4.35 11.23
C LYS A 111 1.53 -4.84 10.28
N TRP A 112 1.26 -4.85 8.98
CA TRP A 112 2.24 -5.26 7.96
C TRP A 112 3.45 -4.34 7.89
N LEU A 113 3.22 -3.02 7.98
CA LEU A 113 4.30 -2.03 7.97
C LEU A 113 5.20 -2.20 9.20
N ALA A 114 4.61 -2.44 10.37
CA ALA A 114 5.33 -2.72 11.61
C ALA A 114 6.10 -4.05 11.57
N ASN A 115 5.47 -5.14 11.09
CA ASN A 115 6.11 -6.44 10.91
C ASN A 115 5.35 -7.31 9.89
N SER A 116 6.06 -8.01 9.02
CA SER A 116 5.48 -8.85 7.96
C SER A 116 4.74 -10.10 8.45
N ASP A 117 4.97 -10.55 9.69
CA ASP A 117 4.35 -11.79 10.16
C ASP A 117 2.94 -11.61 10.71
N GLN A 118 2.54 -10.39 11.09
CA GLN A 118 1.22 -9.98 11.63
C GLN A 118 0.66 -10.79 12.81
N VAL A 119 1.12 -12.03 13.01
CA VAL A 119 0.73 -12.94 14.07
C VAL A 119 1.22 -12.35 15.38
N GLY A 120 0.28 -12.01 16.25
CA GLY A 120 0.57 -11.49 17.60
C GLY A 120 0.80 -9.99 17.69
N LEU A 121 0.68 -9.21 16.61
CA LEU A 121 0.71 -7.74 16.73
C LEU A 121 -0.61 -7.22 17.29
N HIS A 122 -0.52 -6.64 18.48
CA HIS A 122 -1.61 -5.92 19.16
C HIS A 122 -1.74 -4.50 18.62
N ASP A 123 -2.93 -3.92 18.72
CA ASP A 123 -3.23 -2.60 18.13
C ASP A 123 -2.55 -1.43 18.90
N ASP A 124 -1.99 -1.70 20.08
CA ASP A 124 -1.15 -0.80 20.87
C ASP A 124 0.34 -0.81 20.44
N THR A 125 0.72 -1.63 19.45
CA THR A 125 2.09 -1.66 18.92
C THR A 125 2.44 -0.31 18.30
N VAL A 126 3.55 0.29 18.73
CA VAL A 126 4.10 1.52 18.15
C VAL A 126 4.68 1.22 16.76
N VAL A 127 4.18 1.93 15.74
CA VAL A 127 4.66 1.83 14.35
C VAL A 127 5.59 2.98 14.01
N VAL A 128 5.30 4.17 14.51
CA VAL A 128 6.07 5.39 14.25
C VAL A 128 6.46 6.04 15.56
N LYS A 129 7.71 6.50 15.67
CA LYS A 129 8.20 7.30 16.78
C LYS A 129 8.65 8.66 16.26
N THR A 130 8.03 9.73 16.76
CA THR A 130 8.42 11.12 16.51
C THR A 130 9.23 11.67 17.68
N SER A 131 9.72 12.90 17.57
CA SER A 131 10.32 13.62 18.69
C SER A 131 9.36 13.77 19.88
N SER A 132 8.05 13.84 19.60
CA SER A 132 7.01 14.09 20.60
C SER A 132 6.51 12.81 21.26
N ARG A 133 6.22 11.75 20.49
CA ARG A 133 5.66 10.49 21.03
C ARG A 133 5.73 9.31 20.07
N GLY A 134 5.40 8.13 20.60
CA GLY A 134 5.09 6.94 19.80
C GLY A 134 3.63 6.92 19.33
N TYR A 135 3.42 6.52 18.08
CA TYR A 135 2.12 6.34 17.46
C TYR A 135 1.85 4.85 17.25
N THR A 136 0.81 4.36 17.92
CA THR A 136 0.35 2.99 17.83
C THR A 136 -0.48 2.74 16.57
N ILE A 137 -0.73 1.48 16.24
CA ILE A 137 -1.63 1.09 15.15
C ILE A 137 -3.03 1.71 15.37
N ASP A 138 -3.55 1.67 16.59
CA ASP A 138 -4.82 2.32 16.95
C ASP A 138 -4.76 3.84 16.76
N ALA A 139 -3.69 4.51 17.21
CA ALA A 139 -3.55 5.96 17.05
C ALA A 139 -3.49 6.38 15.58
N LEU A 140 -2.74 5.65 14.75
CA LEU A 140 -2.62 5.91 13.32
C LEU A 140 -3.93 5.62 12.56
N THR A 141 -4.65 4.58 12.99
CA THR A 141 -5.99 4.26 12.46
C THR A 141 -6.99 5.34 12.82
N ALA A 142 -7.01 5.79 14.08
CA ALA A 142 -7.87 6.87 14.54
C ALA A 142 -7.56 8.19 13.80
N LEU A 143 -6.28 8.48 13.51
CA LEU A 143 -5.89 9.65 12.72
C LEU A 143 -6.42 9.57 11.29
N ALA A 144 -6.45 8.38 10.68
CA ALA A 144 -7.04 8.19 9.35
C ALA A 144 -8.55 8.46 9.37
N TYR A 145 -9.27 7.96 10.37
CA TYR A 145 -10.69 8.27 10.53
C TYR A 145 -10.95 9.76 10.75
N TYR A 146 -10.13 10.40 11.57
CA TYR A 146 -10.20 11.84 11.77
C TYR A 146 -9.98 12.60 10.46
N ALA A 147 -8.97 12.20 9.68
CA ALA A 147 -8.65 12.82 8.40
C ALA A 147 -9.77 12.62 7.35
N ALA A 148 -10.36 11.41 7.29
CA ALA A 148 -11.49 11.10 6.41
C ALA A 148 -12.75 11.95 6.71
N GLN A 149 -12.90 12.39 7.96
CA GLN A 149 -14.01 13.23 8.41
C GLN A 149 -13.71 14.73 8.33
N GLY A 150 -12.64 15.13 7.64
CA GLY A 150 -12.25 16.53 7.48
C GLY A 150 -11.83 17.21 8.79
N GLY A 151 -11.41 16.43 9.79
CA GLY A 151 -10.96 16.94 11.09
C GLY A 151 -12.09 17.43 12.02
N THR A 152 -13.35 17.08 11.73
CA THR A 152 -14.51 17.68 12.43
C THR A 152 -15.06 16.90 13.62
N LYS A 153 -14.64 15.64 13.86
CA LYS A 153 -15.18 14.82 14.96
C LYS A 153 -14.10 14.11 15.78
N LYS A 154 -14.20 14.26 17.11
CA LYS A 154 -13.53 13.42 18.10
C LYS A 154 -14.22 12.07 18.13
N LYS A 155 -13.71 11.05 17.44
CA LYS A 155 -14.24 9.69 17.58
C LYS A 155 -13.68 9.09 18.88
N ARG A 156 -14.57 8.76 19.82
CA ARG A 156 -14.24 7.89 20.96
C ARG A 156 -14.08 6.48 20.40
N GLU A 157 -12.88 5.92 20.48
CA GLU A 157 -12.66 4.49 20.24
C GLU A 157 -12.33 3.81 21.57
N SER A 158 -12.48 2.48 21.60
CA SER A 158 -12.46 1.62 22.79
C SER A 158 -11.19 1.68 23.65
N GLY A 159 -10.14 2.39 23.22
CA GLY A 159 -8.89 2.63 23.96
C GLY A 159 -8.73 4.06 24.53
N GLY A 160 -9.70 4.97 24.32
CA GLY A 160 -9.65 6.35 24.83
C GLY A 160 -10.02 7.41 23.78
N THR A 161 -9.99 8.68 24.19
CA THR A 161 -10.23 9.81 23.27
C THR A 161 -8.89 10.26 22.69
N HIS A 162 -8.61 9.96 21.42
CA HIS A 162 -7.45 10.54 20.74
C HIS A 162 -7.75 12.01 20.40
N HIS A 163 -7.00 12.92 20.99
CA HIS A 163 -7.05 14.35 20.67
C HIS A 163 -5.98 14.68 19.61
N PHE A 164 -6.42 14.92 18.39
CA PHE A 164 -5.57 15.40 17.29
C PHE A 164 -5.53 16.94 17.21
N GLY A 165 -5.64 17.61 18.36
CA GLY A 165 -5.70 19.08 18.44
C GLY A 165 -4.42 19.77 17.97
N GLU A 166 -3.29 19.07 18.03
CA GLU A 166 -2.03 19.46 17.41
C GLU A 166 -1.59 18.34 16.46
N ILE A 167 -1.43 18.70 15.18
CA ILE A 167 -0.94 17.81 14.14
C ILE A 167 0.55 17.65 14.35
N ASP A 168 1.02 16.42 14.51
CA ASP A 168 2.45 16.09 14.52
C ASP A 168 2.91 15.86 13.08
N PRO A 169 3.67 16.80 12.48
CA PRO A 169 4.05 16.73 11.08
C PRO A 169 5.12 15.66 10.81
N GLU A 170 5.81 15.17 11.83
CA GLU A 170 6.88 14.17 11.66
C GLU A 170 6.33 12.79 11.27
N ILE A 171 5.05 12.51 11.53
CA ILE A 171 4.45 11.20 11.25
C ILE A 171 4.65 10.84 9.78
N LEU A 172 4.24 11.71 8.85
CA LEU A 172 4.38 11.43 7.41
C LEU A 172 5.84 11.34 6.98
N GLY A 173 6.74 12.15 7.54
CA GLY A 173 8.17 12.06 7.25
C GLY A 173 8.80 10.70 7.59
N LYS A 174 8.20 9.91 8.50
CA LYS A 174 8.67 8.55 8.85
C LYS A 174 8.07 7.43 8.00
N MET A 175 7.03 7.70 7.21
CA MET A 175 6.26 6.66 6.50
C MET A 175 6.90 6.10 5.23
N PRO A 176 7.60 6.88 4.37
CA PRO A 176 8.18 6.37 3.13
C PRO A 176 9.05 5.11 3.30
N PRO A 177 10.04 5.07 4.22
CA PRO A 177 10.85 3.86 4.40
C PRO A 177 10.02 2.67 4.92
N LEU A 178 9.10 2.90 5.85
CA LEU A 178 8.22 1.84 6.38
C LEU A 178 7.34 1.24 5.28
N LEU A 179 6.80 2.09 4.41
CA LEU A 179 5.97 1.67 3.28
C LEU A 179 6.79 0.93 2.23
N GLY A 180 7.97 1.46 1.87
CA GLY A 180 8.89 0.82 0.94
C GLY A 180 9.29 -0.58 1.39
N ASP A 181 9.74 -0.72 2.64
CA ASP A 181 10.10 -2.02 3.21
C ASP A 181 8.88 -2.95 3.29
N GLY A 182 7.72 -2.42 3.68
CA GLY A 182 6.46 -3.17 3.70
C GLY A 182 6.09 -3.74 2.32
N LEU A 183 6.20 -2.93 1.27
CA LEU A 183 5.89 -3.33 -0.09
C LEU A 183 6.92 -4.30 -0.67
N GLN A 184 8.21 -4.12 -0.34
CA GLN A 184 9.26 -5.07 -0.69
C GLN A 184 8.96 -6.45 -0.08
N ARG A 185 8.68 -6.50 1.24
CA ARG A 185 8.29 -7.75 1.91
C ARG A 185 7.03 -8.38 1.32
N TYR A 186 6.07 -7.56 0.91
CA TYR A 186 4.85 -8.03 0.25
C TYR A 186 5.16 -8.68 -1.11
N TRP A 187 5.99 -8.05 -1.93
CA TRP A 187 6.45 -8.60 -3.20
C TRP A 187 7.21 -9.93 -3.00
N ASP A 188 8.16 -9.97 -2.09
CA ASP A 188 8.98 -11.16 -1.82
C ASP A 188 8.13 -12.32 -1.27
N LYS A 189 7.21 -12.04 -0.35
CA LYS A 189 6.29 -13.05 0.17
C LYS A 189 5.34 -13.56 -0.92
N LEU A 190 4.97 -12.78 -1.94
CA LEU A 190 4.17 -13.29 -3.06
C LEU A 190 4.94 -14.29 -3.93
N GLN A 191 6.28 -14.23 -3.98
CA GLN A 191 7.09 -15.20 -4.72
C GLN A 191 7.17 -16.56 -4.01
N THR A 192 6.95 -16.60 -2.69
CA THR A 192 7.15 -17.80 -1.86
C THR A 192 5.88 -18.32 -1.17
N SER A 193 4.85 -17.50 -0.97
CA SER A 193 3.65 -17.83 -0.18
C SER A 193 2.41 -18.09 -1.06
N LYS A 194 1.97 -19.36 -1.13
CA LYS A 194 0.69 -19.72 -1.78
C LYS A 194 -0.49 -19.03 -1.09
N ARG A 195 -0.44 -18.91 0.25
CA ARG A 195 -1.47 -18.26 1.05
C ARG A 195 -1.64 -16.80 0.63
N LEU A 196 -0.54 -16.03 0.56
CA LEU A 196 -0.62 -14.62 0.18
C LEU A 196 -1.06 -14.44 -1.28
N CYS A 197 -0.63 -15.30 -2.20
CA CYS A 197 -1.14 -15.28 -3.58
C CYS A 197 -2.66 -15.51 -3.65
N ASN A 198 -3.21 -16.45 -2.86
CA ASN A 198 -4.65 -16.66 -2.79
C ASN A 198 -5.38 -15.46 -2.16
N LYS A 199 -4.79 -14.83 -1.14
CA LYS A 199 -5.33 -13.59 -0.55
C LYS A 199 -5.36 -12.46 -1.58
N LEU A 200 -4.29 -12.24 -2.34
CA LEU A 200 -4.28 -11.29 -3.45
C LEU A 200 -5.32 -11.65 -4.52
N ALA A 201 -5.50 -12.94 -4.85
CA ALA A 201 -6.52 -13.36 -5.79
C ALA A 201 -7.93 -12.96 -5.32
N GLN A 202 -8.24 -13.19 -4.04
CA GLN A 202 -9.52 -12.86 -3.39
C GLN A 202 -9.73 -11.35 -3.20
N ALA A 203 -8.65 -10.59 -3.00
CA ALA A 203 -8.73 -9.17 -2.71
C ALA A 203 -9.45 -8.41 -3.84
N ARG A 204 -10.47 -7.64 -3.48
CA ARG A 204 -11.22 -6.82 -4.44
C ARG A 204 -10.41 -5.58 -4.82
N VAL A 205 -9.70 -5.70 -5.94
CA VAL A 205 -8.95 -4.61 -6.58
C VAL A 205 -9.56 -4.38 -7.95
N ILE A 206 -10.23 -3.24 -8.11
CA ILE A 206 -10.86 -2.86 -9.38
C ILE A 206 -9.80 -2.16 -10.22
N ALA A 207 -9.48 -2.72 -11.39
CA ALA A 207 -8.63 -2.04 -12.35
C ALA A 207 -9.45 -1.08 -13.21
N LEU A 208 -9.15 0.21 -13.10
CA LEU A 208 -9.82 1.27 -13.87
C LEU A 208 -8.99 1.76 -15.07
N SER A 209 -7.69 1.48 -15.09
CA SER A 209 -6.77 1.86 -16.17
C SER A 209 -5.54 0.95 -16.16
N ASP A 210 -4.75 0.98 -17.23
CA ASP A 210 -3.45 0.29 -17.36
C ASP A 210 -2.30 1.09 -16.72
N TRP A 211 -2.48 2.40 -16.50
CA TRP A 211 -1.45 3.31 -15.99
C TRP A 211 -0.71 2.84 -14.72
N PRO A 212 -1.38 2.27 -13.69
CA PRO A 212 -0.67 1.74 -12.51
C PRO A 212 0.22 0.52 -12.84
N VAL A 213 -0.19 -0.31 -13.82
CA VAL A 213 0.65 -1.40 -14.31
C VAL A 213 1.89 -0.84 -14.98
N LEU A 214 1.71 0.08 -15.93
CA LEU A 214 2.81 0.74 -16.64
C LEU A 214 3.77 1.40 -15.66
N ARG A 215 3.24 2.18 -14.72
CA ARG A 215 4.05 2.88 -13.71
C ARG A 215 4.88 1.93 -12.88
N SER A 216 4.32 0.80 -12.46
CA SER A 216 5.07 -0.20 -11.69
C SER A 216 6.20 -0.82 -12.47
N TRP A 217 6.05 -0.94 -13.79
CA TRP A 217 7.10 -1.41 -14.68
C TRP A 217 8.14 -0.33 -14.93
N LEU A 218 7.72 0.90 -15.28
CA LEU A 218 8.62 2.02 -15.56
C LEU A 218 9.50 2.39 -14.38
N VAL A 219 8.91 2.49 -13.18
CA VAL A 219 9.63 2.82 -11.95
C VAL A 219 10.64 1.72 -11.58
N ARG A 220 10.42 0.50 -12.06
CA ARG A 220 11.35 -0.62 -11.91
C ARG A 220 12.29 -0.81 -13.11
N ASP A 221 12.11 -0.07 -14.20
CA ASP A 221 12.92 -0.18 -15.43
C ASP A 221 13.84 1.04 -15.63
N GLN A 222 14.02 1.87 -14.59
CA GLN A 222 14.91 3.03 -14.62
C GLN A 222 16.39 2.62 -14.56
N GLY A 223 16.95 2.14 -15.67
CA GLY A 223 18.38 2.23 -15.96
C GLY A 223 19.19 0.93 -16.05
N ASN A 224 19.17 0.31 -17.24
CA ASN A 224 20.36 -0.24 -17.91
C ASN A 224 21.35 -1.19 -17.19
N LYS A 225 20.93 -2.00 -16.20
CA LYS A 225 21.80 -3.07 -15.62
C LYS A 225 21.14 -4.43 -15.39
N GLY A 226 20.05 -4.74 -16.11
CA GLY A 226 19.48 -6.10 -16.16
C GLY A 226 18.79 -6.59 -14.87
N ALA A 227 18.74 -5.79 -13.81
CA ALA A 227 17.99 -6.05 -12.58
C ALA A 227 17.05 -4.88 -12.27
N LEU A 228 15.82 -5.19 -11.88
CA LEU A 228 14.83 -4.22 -11.41
C LEU A 228 15.26 -3.72 -10.02
N PRO A 229 15.20 -2.41 -9.70
CA PRO A 229 15.48 -1.93 -8.36
C PRO A 229 14.47 -2.52 -7.36
N PRO A 230 14.90 -2.72 -6.09
CA PRO A 230 13.99 -3.09 -5.02
C PRO A 230 12.83 -2.09 -4.90
N VAL A 231 11.65 -2.58 -4.55
CA VAL A 231 10.49 -1.75 -4.26
C VAL A 231 10.78 -0.80 -3.10
N SER A 232 11.62 -1.19 -2.13
CA SER A 232 12.00 -0.30 -1.02
C SER A 232 12.78 0.93 -1.49
N GLU A 233 13.66 0.80 -2.48
CA GLU A 233 14.46 1.91 -3.02
C GLU A 233 13.54 2.96 -3.67
N VAL A 234 12.62 2.50 -4.51
CA VAL A 234 11.63 3.33 -5.21
C VAL A 234 10.81 4.21 -4.25
N PHE A 235 10.38 3.64 -3.12
CA PHE A 235 9.55 4.36 -2.15
C PHE A 235 10.39 5.14 -1.14
N GLY A 236 11.68 4.81 -0.99
CA GLY A 236 12.63 5.57 -0.18
C GLY A 236 12.99 6.95 -0.76
N GLU A 237 12.72 7.17 -2.05
CA GLU A 237 12.92 8.48 -2.71
C GLU A 237 11.93 9.56 -2.28
N PHE A 238 10.79 9.18 -1.68
CA PHE A 238 9.81 10.15 -1.20
C PHE A 238 10.31 10.82 0.09
N ASP A 239 10.51 12.13 0.03
CA ASP A 239 10.71 12.97 1.22
C ASP A 239 9.39 13.66 1.59
N TRP A 240 8.85 13.29 2.75
CA TRP A 240 7.61 13.84 3.32
C TRP A 240 7.87 14.61 4.62
N SER A 241 9.12 14.98 4.88
CA SER A 241 9.46 15.83 6.02
C SER A 241 8.92 17.25 5.81
N LEU A 242 8.50 17.88 6.92
CA LEU A 242 8.01 19.25 7.01
C LEU A 242 8.75 19.98 8.13
#